data_AF-A0A397W5N3-F1
#
_entry.id   AF-A0A397W5N3-F1
#
_cell.length_a   1.000
_cell.length_b   1.000
_cell.length_c   1.000
_cell.angle_alpha   90.00
_cell.angle_beta   90.00
_cell.angle_gamma   90.00
#
_symmetry.space_group_name_H-M   'P 1'
#
loop_
_entity.id
_entity.type
_entity.pdbx_description
1 polymer ?
#
loop_
_entity_poly.entity_id
_entity_poly.type
_entity_poly.pdbx_seq_one_letter_code
_entity_poly.pdbx_strand_id
1 'polypeptide(L)'
;MSDNYDELYKLAVKAYKNRNYVTSYNHFLTVAKSKCRNADDAKYYLAKQHEMNLIPEFAKTYNTTFDLYKQVSNSQSEFKYLAKNWLAQYYDKNNEYQQAFELYLDIYIGRPKIFQGTNLLLAERIKNNKDLYNNGRGYKDFAITKLIECYKDGIGVSKDEEKAFKLTKESLNK
;
A
#
# COMPACT_ATOMS: atom_id res chain seq x y z
N MET A 1 21.30 -12.17 15.07
CA MET A 1 20.08 -11.56 15.65
C MET A 1 19.03 -11.18 14.59
N SER A 2 19.39 -10.95 13.32
CA SER A 2 18.41 -10.67 12.23
C SER A 2 17.47 -11.84 11.92
N ASP A 3 17.96 -13.07 12.03
CA ASP A 3 17.26 -14.26 11.52
C ASP A 3 15.94 -14.54 12.27
N ASN A 4 15.88 -14.15 13.55
CA ASN A 4 14.69 -14.31 14.39
C ASN A 4 13.52 -13.43 13.89
N TYR A 5 13.78 -12.20 13.42
CA TYR A 5 12.71 -11.30 13.00
C TYR A 5 12.13 -11.65 11.62
N ASP A 6 12.95 -12.20 10.73
CA ASP A 6 12.48 -12.67 9.43
C ASP A 6 11.56 -13.88 9.58
N GLU A 7 11.89 -14.82 10.48
CA GLU A 7 11.01 -15.94 10.82
C GLU A 7 9.73 -15.45 11.51
N LEU A 8 9.85 -14.55 12.48
CA LEU A 8 8.70 -13.96 13.17
C LEU A 8 7.76 -13.23 12.21
N TYR A 9 8.29 -12.52 11.22
CA TYR A 9 7.49 -11.90 10.16
C TYR A 9 6.73 -12.95 9.33
N LYS A 10 7.36 -14.07 8.97
CA LYS A 10 6.67 -15.17 8.26
C LYS A 10 5.55 -15.77 9.11
N LEU A 11 5.76 -15.95 10.41
CA LEU A 11 4.74 -16.41 11.35
C LEU A 11 3.58 -15.41 11.47
N ALA A 12 3.89 -14.11 11.53
CA ALA A 12 2.90 -13.04 11.55
C ALA A 12 1.99 -13.10 10.30
N VAL A 13 2.59 -13.17 9.11
CA VAL A 13 1.86 -13.30 7.83
C VAL A 13 1.01 -14.57 7.80
N LYS A 14 1.52 -15.70 8.32
CA LYS A 14 0.75 -16.95 8.41
C LYS A 14 -0.45 -16.79 9.34
N ALA A 15 -0.27 -16.18 10.51
CA ALA A 15 -1.33 -15.91 11.47
C ALA A 15 -2.40 -14.97 10.86
N TYR A 16 -1.98 -13.93 10.14
CA TYR A 16 -2.88 -13.01 9.42
C TYR A 16 -3.76 -13.75 8.42
N LYS A 17 -3.16 -14.59 7.57
CA LYS A 17 -3.88 -15.41 6.57
C LYS A 17 -4.87 -16.37 7.22
N ASN A 18 -4.53 -16.90 8.40
CA ASN A 18 -5.38 -17.79 9.18
C ASN A 18 -6.41 -17.04 10.03
N ARG A 19 -6.57 -15.72 9.86
CA ARG A 19 -7.49 -14.85 10.63
C ARG A 19 -7.22 -14.84 12.14
N ASN A 20 -6.03 -15.25 12.56
CA ASN A 20 -5.56 -15.10 13.94
C ASN A 20 -4.93 -13.72 14.10
N TYR A 21 -5.78 -12.69 14.10
CA TYR A 21 -5.35 -11.29 14.03
C TYR A 21 -4.60 -10.83 15.29
N VAL A 22 -4.97 -11.32 16.48
CA VAL A 22 -4.26 -10.98 17.72
C VAL A 22 -2.81 -11.46 17.68
N THR A 23 -2.58 -12.72 17.30
CA THR A 23 -1.22 -13.28 17.18
C THR A 23 -0.43 -12.57 16.09
N SER A 24 -1.07 -12.38 14.92
CA SER A 24 -0.52 -11.63 13.79
C SER A 24 -0.06 -10.23 14.22
N TYR A 25 -0.93 -9.48 14.90
CA TYR A 25 -0.66 -8.13 15.38
C TYR A 25 0.53 -8.09 16.33
N ASN A 26 0.58 -8.97 17.34
CA ASN A 26 1.68 -8.97 18.30
C ASN A 26 3.03 -9.26 17.64
N HIS A 27 3.05 -10.20 16.69
CA HIS A 27 4.26 -10.49 15.92
C HIS A 27 4.66 -9.33 15.00
N PHE A 28 3.71 -8.74 14.24
CA PHE A 28 4.00 -7.57 13.42
C PHE A 28 4.44 -6.37 14.25
N LEU A 29 3.87 -6.15 15.42
CA LEU A 29 4.27 -5.10 16.36
C LEU A 29 5.74 -5.28 16.78
N THR A 30 6.13 -6.51 17.06
CA THR A 30 7.51 -6.85 17.42
C THR A 30 8.47 -6.61 16.26
N VAL A 31 8.09 -7.04 15.06
CA VAL A 31 8.89 -6.85 13.84
C VAL A 31 9.01 -5.36 13.47
N ALA A 32 7.91 -4.60 13.56
CA ALA A 32 7.86 -3.18 13.21
C ALA A 32 8.72 -2.29 14.11
N LYS A 33 8.93 -2.69 15.37
CA LYS A 33 9.83 -2.01 16.33
C LYS A 33 11.31 -2.36 16.12
N SER A 34 11.60 -3.39 15.34
CA SER A 34 12.97 -3.81 15.04
C SER A 34 13.59 -2.96 13.92
N LYS A 35 14.90 -3.13 13.69
CA LYS A 35 15.62 -2.55 12.54
C LYS A 35 15.76 -3.53 11.37
N CYS A 36 14.92 -4.57 11.31
CA CYS A 36 14.99 -5.56 10.24
C CYS A 36 14.44 -5.02 8.92
N ARG A 37 14.79 -5.66 7.81
CA ARG A 37 14.31 -5.29 6.46
C ARG A 37 12.78 -5.29 6.31
N ASN A 38 12.09 -6.11 7.11
CA ASN A 38 10.64 -6.29 7.06
C ASN A 38 9.91 -5.34 8.03
N ALA A 39 10.60 -4.41 8.70
CA ALA A 39 9.98 -3.55 9.70
C ALA A 39 8.87 -2.66 9.10
N ASP A 40 9.12 -2.06 7.94
CA ASP A 40 8.11 -1.21 7.28
C ASP A 40 6.98 -2.05 6.66
N ASP A 41 7.28 -3.25 6.17
CA ASP A 41 6.26 -4.19 5.73
C ASP A 41 5.33 -4.61 6.88
N ALA A 42 5.89 -4.82 8.08
CA ALA A 42 5.10 -5.10 9.27
C ALA A 42 4.20 -3.91 9.65
N LYS A 43 4.69 -2.66 9.51
CA LYS A 43 3.86 -1.46 9.72
C LYS A 43 2.68 -1.40 8.75
N TYR A 44 2.86 -1.83 7.50
CA TYR A 44 1.77 -1.92 6.54
C TYR A 44 0.66 -2.88 7.02
N TYR A 45 1.03 -4.07 7.50
CA TYR A 45 0.06 -5.03 8.03
C TYR A 45 -0.63 -4.53 9.31
N LEU A 46 0.10 -3.83 10.19
CA LEU A 46 -0.52 -3.17 11.35
C LEU A 46 -1.56 -2.14 10.90
N ALA A 47 -1.21 -1.26 9.95
CA ALA A 47 -2.13 -0.26 9.41
C ALA A 47 -3.38 -0.91 8.80
N LYS A 48 -3.22 -2.00 8.06
CA LYS A 48 -4.34 -2.75 7.48
C LYS A 48 -5.27 -3.34 8.53
N GLN A 49 -4.73 -3.92 9.61
CA GLN A 49 -5.55 -4.46 10.69
C GLN A 49 -6.34 -3.36 11.41
N HIS A 50 -5.77 -2.16 11.56
CA HIS A 50 -6.48 -1.00 12.12
C HIS A 50 -7.56 -0.47 11.16
N GLU A 51 -7.23 -0.28 9.88
CA GLU A 51 -8.17 0.16 8.83
C GLU A 51 -9.43 -0.74 8.78
N MET A 52 -9.22 -2.05 8.88
CA MET A 52 -10.29 -3.05 8.81
C MET A 52 -10.96 -3.31 10.17
N ASN A 53 -10.55 -2.61 11.23
CA ASN A 53 -11.03 -2.80 12.61
C ASN A 53 -11.01 -4.27 13.06
N LEU A 54 -9.95 -5.02 12.71
CA LEU A 54 -9.85 -6.46 12.98
C LEU A 54 -9.61 -6.78 14.46
N ILE A 55 -9.13 -5.80 15.24
CA ILE A 55 -8.86 -5.92 16.68
C ILE A 55 -9.28 -4.62 17.38
N PRO A 56 -10.58 -4.44 17.68
CA PRO A 56 -11.10 -3.18 18.23
C PRO A 56 -10.45 -2.75 19.54
N GLU A 57 -10.01 -3.72 20.35
CA GLU A 57 -9.32 -3.51 21.63
C GLU A 57 -7.99 -2.75 21.48
N PHE A 58 -7.34 -2.84 20.31
CA PHE A 58 -6.05 -2.21 20.02
C PHE A 58 -6.17 -0.87 19.28
N ALA A 59 -7.39 -0.36 19.08
CA ALA A 59 -7.60 0.92 18.39
C ALA A 59 -7.01 2.13 19.15
N LYS A 60 -6.71 2.00 20.45
CA LYS A 60 -6.25 3.10 21.33
C LYS A 60 -4.74 3.13 21.59
N THR A 61 -3.97 2.11 21.18
CA THR A 61 -2.63 1.85 21.74
C THR A 61 -1.44 2.10 20.81
N TYR A 62 -1.65 2.58 19.58
CA TYR A 62 -0.55 2.79 18.63
C TYR A 62 -0.78 3.98 17.69
N ASN A 63 0.29 4.38 16.98
CA ASN A 63 0.25 5.43 15.93
C ASN A 63 -0.99 5.28 15.04
N THR A 64 -1.57 6.40 14.59
CA THR A 64 -2.78 6.36 13.78
C THR A 64 -2.56 5.53 12.51
N THR A 65 -3.62 4.93 11.95
CA THR A 65 -3.57 4.23 10.65
C THR A 65 -2.90 5.10 9.58
N PHE A 66 -3.17 6.40 9.61
CA PHE A 66 -2.56 7.40 8.73
C PHE A 66 -1.04 7.47 8.91
N ASP A 67 -0.55 7.58 10.14
CA ASP A 67 0.88 7.67 10.43
C ASP A 67 1.64 6.43 9.98
N LEU A 68 1.06 5.24 10.18
CA LEU A 68 1.65 4.00 9.72
C LEU A 68 1.76 3.98 8.20
N TYR A 69 0.68 4.31 7.48
CA TYR A 69 0.73 4.39 6.02
C TYR A 69 1.70 5.46 5.52
N LYS A 70 1.80 6.61 6.20
CA LYS A 70 2.77 7.67 5.87
C LYS A 70 4.22 7.24 6.08
N GLN A 71 4.50 6.43 7.10
CA GLN A 71 5.83 5.83 7.26
C GLN A 71 6.13 4.84 6.14
N VAL A 72 5.19 3.94 5.83
CA VAL A 72 5.35 2.93 4.79
C VAL A 72 5.53 3.57 3.41
N SER A 73 4.75 4.60 3.08
CA SER A 73 4.78 5.27 1.77
C SER A 73 6.13 5.92 1.46
N ASN A 74 6.84 6.36 2.49
CA ASN A 74 8.15 7.04 2.41
C ASN A 74 9.33 6.09 2.64
N SER A 75 9.07 4.78 2.77
CA SER A 75 10.08 3.77 3.02
C SER A 75 10.51 3.00 1.76
N GLN A 76 11.43 2.06 1.94
CA GLN A 76 11.81 1.07 0.91
C GLN A 76 10.91 -0.18 0.93
N SER A 77 9.81 -0.17 1.69
CA SER A 77 8.83 -1.26 1.76
C SER A 77 8.32 -1.66 0.37
N GLU A 78 8.11 -2.97 0.20
CA GLU A 78 7.45 -3.52 -0.99
C GLU A 78 6.01 -3.02 -1.12
N PHE A 79 5.40 -2.59 -0.01
CA PHE A 79 4.03 -2.10 0.07
C PHE A 79 3.92 -0.57 -0.02
N LYS A 80 5.01 0.16 -0.29
CA LYS A 80 4.99 1.63 -0.33
C LYS A 80 3.93 2.21 -1.27
N TYR A 81 3.69 1.62 -2.44
CA TYR A 81 2.69 2.11 -3.38
C TYR A 81 1.25 1.80 -2.96
N LEU A 82 1.03 0.69 -2.23
CA LEU A 82 -0.27 0.42 -1.62
C LEU A 82 -0.55 1.42 -0.50
N ALA A 83 0.46 1.78 0.29
CA ALA A 83 0.35 2.82 1.30
C ALA A 83 0.10 4.21 0.67
N LYS A 84 0.82 4.56 -0.41
CA LYS A 84 0.55 5.79 -1.18
C LYS A 84 -0.87 5.82 -1.72
N ASN A 85 -1.39 4.71 -2.24
CA ASN A 85 -2.76 4.63 -2.76
C ASN A 85 -3.80 4.85 -1.65
N TRP A 86 -3.57 4.26 -0.46
CA TRP A 86 -4.44 4.50 0.69
C TRP A 86 -4.41 5.98 1.11
N LEU A 87 -3.23 6.59 1.20
CA LEU A 87 -3.08 8.02 1.52
C LEU A 87 -3.73 8.92 0.47
N ALA A 88 -3.59 8.59 -0.81
CA ALA A 88 -4.22 9.35 -1.89
C ALA A 88 -5.75 9.35 -1.75
N GLN A 89 -6.35 8.19 -1.48
CA GLN A 89 -7.79 8.09 -1.20
C GLN A 89 -8.20 8.79 0.09
N TYR A 90 -7.35 8.78 1.12
CA TYR A 90 -7.58 9.52 2.35
C TYR A 90 -7.64 11.03 2.06
N TYR A 91 -6.66 11.58 1.34
CA TYR A 91 -6.63 12.98 0.97
C TYR A 91 -7.80 13.37 0.06
N ASP A 92 -8.14 12.53 -0.93
CA ASP A 92 -9.28 12.73 -1.83
C ASP A 92 -10.60 12.86 -1.04
N LYS A 93 -10.83 11.97 -0.05
CA LYS A 93 -12.01 12.02 0.83
C LYS A 93 -12.05 13.27 1.72
N ASN A 94 -10.91 13.84 2.05
CA ASN A 94 -10.80 15.06 2.86
C ASN A 94 -10.73 16.35 2.01
N ASN A 95 -10.95 16.26 0.69
CA ASN A 95 -10.84 17.37 -0.26
C ASN A 95 -9.42 17.96 -0.39
N GLU A 96 -8.40 17.23 0.03
CA GLU A 96 -6.98 17.58 -0.11
C GLU A 96 -6.45 17.14 -1.48
N TYR A 97 -7.08 17.65 -2.54
CA TYR A 97 -6.95 17.11 -3.90
C TYR A 97 -5.55 17.20 -4.48
N GLN A 98 -4.77 18.23 -4.15
CA GLN A 98 -3.40 18.37 -4.65
C GLN A 98 -2.50 17.26 -4.10
N GLN A 99 -2.59 16.93 -2.82
CA GLN A 99 -1.81 15.85 -2.21
C GLN A 99 -2.23 14.48 -2.75
N ALA A 100 -3.54 14.28 -2.95
CA ALA A 100 -4.05 13.07 -3.59
C ALA A 100 -3.48 12.91 -5.00
N PHE A 101 -3.51 13.98 -5.80
CA PHE A 101 -2.95 14.02 -7.15
C PHE A 101 -1.45 13.68 -7.18
N GLU A 102 -0.64 14.30 -6.31
CA GLU A 102 0.81 14.05 -6.23
C GLU A 102 1.11 12.57 -5.95
N LEU A 103 0.34 11.94 -5.05
CA LEU A 103 0.48 10.53 -4.74
C LEU A 103 0.05 9.62 -5.90
N TYR A 104 -1.06 9.93 -6.60
CA TYR A 104 -1.46 9.19 -7.79
C TYR A 104 -0.41 9.28 -8.90
N LEU A 105 0.18 10.47 -9.08
CA LEU A 105 1.25 10.69 -10.06
C LEU A 105 2.50 9.88 -9.71
N ASP A 106 2.91 9.87 -8.44
CA ASP A 106 4.04 9.07 -7.96
C ASP A 106 3.80 7.56 -8.16
N ILE A 107 2.59 7.07 -7.87
CA ILE A 107 2.21 5.67 -8.14
C ILE A 107 2.32 5.34 -9.63
N TYR A 108 1.86 6.23 -10.51
CA TYR A 108 1.92 6.05 -11.96
C TYR A 108 3.35 6.07 -12.50
N ILE A 109 4.14 7.09 -12.13
CA ILE A 109 5.54 7.27 -12.58
C ILE A 109 6.44 6.19 -12.01
N GLY A 110 6.24 5.83 -10.74
CA GLY A 110 7.14 5.04 -9.92
C GLY A 110 7.32 3.59 -10.35
N ARG A 111 6.95 3.21 -11.60
CA ARG A 111 7.09 1.89 -12.25
C ARG A 111 7.51 0.85 -11.22
N PRO A 112 6.56 0.22 -10.53
CA PRO A 112 6.96 -0.85 -9.63
C PRO A 112 7.70 -1.85 -10.52
N LYS A 113 8.97 -2.13 -10.20
CA LYS A 113 9.79 -3.21 -10.78
C LYS A 113 9.13 -4.54 -10.41
N ILE A 114 7.86 -4.75 -10.74
CA ILE A 114 7.23 -6.02 -10.52
C ILE A 114 7.70 -6.87 -11.70
N PHE A 115 8.52 -7.88 -11.39
CA PHE A 115 8.93 -8.98 -12.28
C PHE A 115 10.17 -8.84 -13.18
N GLN A 116 11.23 -8.15 -12.74
CA GLN A 116 12.58 -8.50 -13.20
C GLN A 116 13.46 -8.86 -12.01
N GLY A 117 13.38 -10.14 -11.60
CA GLY A 117 14.52 -10.81 -10.95
C GLY A 117 14.49 -11.10 -9.45
N THR A 118 13.58 -10.56 -8.63
CA THR A 118 13.61 -10.84 -7.17
C THR A 118 12.32 -11.47 -6.65
N ASN A 119 12.46 -12.77 -6.33
CA ASN A 119 11.58 -13.66 -5.57
C ASN A 119 10.25 -14.11 -6.23
N LEU A 120 10.37 -15.13 -7.08
CA LEU A 120 9.30 -16.07 -7.44
C LEU A 120 8.51 -16.55 -6.19
N LEU A 121 9.19 -16.73 -5.05
CA LEU A 121 8.61 -17.09 -3.75
C LEU A 121 7.63 -16.05 -3.17
N LEU A 122 7.84 -14.75 -3.45
CA LEU A 122 6.94 -13.69 -2.99
C LEU A 122 5.75 -13.55 -3.94
N ALA A 123 5.99 -13.65 -5.25
CA ALA A 123 4.95 -13.73 -6.26
C ALA A 123 4.00 -14.92 -6.02
N GLU A 124 4.52 -16.09 -5.64
CA GLU A 124 3.71 -17.25 -5.23
C GLU A 124 2.95 -17.01 -3.91
N ARG A 125 3.57 -16.34 -2.93
CA ARG A 125 2.91 -15.98 -1.65
C ARG A 125 1.79 -14.95 -1.80
N ILE A 126 1.90 -14.04 -2.77
CA ILE A 126 0.89 -13.03 -3.12
C ILE A 126 -0.16 -13.65 -4.05
N LYS A 127 0.21 -14.47 -5.04
CA LYS A 127 -0.71 -15.19 -5.94
C LYS A 127 -1.64 -16.16 -5.19
N ASN A 128 -1.15 -16.77 -4.12
CA ASN A 128 -1.96 -17.60 -3.20
C ASN A 128 -2.75 -16.78 -2.16
N ASN A 129 -2.55 -15.47 -2.10
CA ASN A 129 -3.34 -14.53 -1.29
C ASN A 129 -4.17 -13.67 -2.24
N LYS A 130 -5.24 -14.27 -2.78
CA LYS A 130 -6.09 -13.74 -3.85
C LYS A 130 -6.53 -12.29 -3.62
N ASP A 131 -6.67 -11.89 -2.35
CA ASP A 131 -7.04 -10.54 -1.92
C ASP A 131 -5.91 -9.49 -2.10
N LEU A 132 -4.64 -9.85 -1.94
CA LEU A 132 -3.51 -8.93 -2.17
C LEU A 132 -3.12 -8.84 -3.64
N TYR A 133 -3.18 -9.94 -4.40
CA TYR A 133 -2.83 -9.98 -5.82
C TYR A 133 -3.84 -9.21 -6.69
N ASN A 134 -5.14 -9.31 -6.40
CA ASN A 134 -6.16 -8.54 -7.11
C ASN A 134 -6.05 -7.03 -6.81
N ASN A 135 -5.62 -6.65 -5.60
CA ASN A 135 -5.38 -5.26 -5.22
C ASN A 135 -4.05 -4.71 -5.79
N GLY A 136 -3.06 -5.57 -6.05
CA GLY A 136 -1.71 -5.21 -6.53
C GLY A 136 -1.64 -4.79 -8.01
N ARG A 137 -2.52 -5.31 -8.88
CA ARG A 137 -2.75 -4.73 -10.22
C ARG A 137 -3.70 -3.53 -10.15
N GLY A 138 -4.65 -3.58 -9.22
CA GLY A 138 -5.70 -2.57 -9.06
C GLY A 138 -5.21 -1.17 -8.69
N TYR A 139 -4.18 -1.01 -7.84
CA TYR A 139 -3.79 0.33 -7.39
C TYR A 139 -3.21 1.22 -8.49
N LYS A 140 -2.50 0.64 -9.47
CA LYS A 140 -1.94 1.42 -10.59
C LYS A 140 -3.04 1.79 -11.58
N ASP A 141 -3.91 0.85 -11.91
CA ASP A 141 -5.05 1.10 -12.79
C ASP A 141 -5.97 2.16 -12.17
N PHE A 142 -6.21 2.05 -10.86
CA PHE A 142 -6.95 3.05 -10.09
C PHE A 142 -6.27 4.42 -10.11
N ALA A 143 -4.95 4.49 -9.87
CA ALA A 143 -4.20 5.74 -9.93
C ALA A 143 -4.27 6.38 -11.32
N ILE A 144 -4.19 5.60 -12.39
CA ILE A 144 -4.35 6.11 -13.76
C ILE A 144 -5.76 6.67 -13.98
N THR A 145 -6.79 5.94 -13.58
CA THR A 145 -8.19 6.44 -13.65
C THR A 145 -8.34 7.75 -12.89
N LYS A 146 -7.76 7.85 -11.70
CA LYS A 146 -7.79 9.07 -10.90
C LYS A 146 -7.02 10.23 -11.53
N LEU A 147 -5.87 9.97 -12.15
CA LEU A 147 -5.15 11.00 -12.91
C LEU A 147 -5.95 11.49 -14.12
N ILE A 148 -6.65 10.60 -14.82
CA ILE A 148 -7.53 10.97 -15.94
C ILE A 148 -8.65 11.91 -15.44
N GLU A 149 -9.32 11.57 -14.34
CA GLU A 149 -10.34 12.42 -13.70
C GLU A 149 -9.74 13.78 -13.29
N CYS A 150 -8.59 13.79 -12.59
CA CYS A 150 -7.91 15.00 -12.17
C CYS A 150 -7.61 15.96 -13.32
N TYR A 151 -7.03 15.45 -14.42
CA TYR A 151 -6.71 16.27 -15.58
C TYR A 151 -7.96 16.70 -16.36
N LYS A 152 -9.00 15.86 -16.45
CA LYS A 152 -10.24 16.20 -17.16
C LYS A 152 -11.01 17.31 -16.46
N ASP A 153 -11.09 17.26 -15.14
CA ASP A 153 -11.95 18.13 -14.34
C ASP A 153 -11.17 19.25 -13.60
N GLY A 154 -9.83 19.22 -13.65
CA GLY A 154 -8.98 20.20 -12.97
C GLY A 154 -8.92 20.02 -11.44
N ILE A 155 -9.00 18.77 -10.96
CA ILE A 155 -9.02 18.44 -9.54
C ILE A 155 -7.59 18.27 -9.03
N GLY A 156 -7.14 19.17 -8.15
CA GLY A 156 -5.79 19.14 -7.57
C GLY A 156 -4.65 19.50 -8.54
N VAL A 157 -4.97 19.73 -9.81
CA VAL A 157 -4.07 20.14 -10.90
C VAL A 157 -4.87 20.99 -11.89
N SER A 158 -4.20 21.82 -12.70
CA SER A 158 -4.88 22.52 -13.81
C SER A 158 -5.50 21.52 -14.79
N LYS A 159 -6.71 21.83 -15.25
CA LYS A 159 -7.41 21.06 -16.28
C LYS A 159 -6.56 20.97 -17.56
N ASP A 160 -6.43 19.75 -18.08
CA ASP A 160 -5.60 19.39 -19.23
C ASP A 160 -6.21 18.16 -19.94
N GLU A 161 -7.16 18.41 -20.83
CA GLU A 161 -7.89 17.34 -21.54
C GLU A 161 -6.96 16.52 -22.46
N GLU A 162 -5.90 17.12 -22.98
CA GLU A 162 -4.93 16.43 -23.83
C GLU A 162 -4.16 15.36 -23.03
N LYS A 163 -3.70 15.70 -21.82
CA LYS A 163 -3.08 14.72 -20.91
C LYS A 163 -4.06 13.63 -20.48
N ALA A 164 -5.30 13.99 -20.16
CA ALA A 164 -6.35 13.01 -19.82
C ALA A 164 -6.57 12.02 -20.97
N PHE A 165 -6.66 12.51 -22.21
CA PHE A 165 -6.81 11.68 -23.41
C PHE A 165 -5.61 10.76 -23.65
N LYS A 166 -4.39 11.27 -23.49
CA LYS A 166 -3.16 10.47 -23.63
C LYS A 166 -3.11 9.33 -22.60
N LEU A 167 -3.35 9.63 -21.33
CA LEU A 167 -3.40 8.62 -20.26
C LEU A 167 -4.48 7.57 -20.52
N THR A 168 -5.63 7.98 -21.06
CA THR A 168 -6.71 7.05 -21.46
C THR A 168 -6.25 6.09 -22.55
N LYS A 169 -5.53 6.57 -23.58
CA LYS A 169 -4.97 5.69 -24.61
C LYS A 169 -3.94 4.71 -24.04
N GLU A 170 -3.05 5.19 -23.18
CA GLU A 170 -2.05 4.34 -22.53
C GLU A 170 -2.69 3.28 -21.62
N SER A 171 -3.80 3.59 -20.97
CA SER A 171 -4.48 2.66 -20.06
C SER A 171 -5.17 1.51 -20.79
N LEU A 172 -5.64 1.75 -22.01
CA LEU A 172 -6.33 0.77 -22.87
C LEU A 172 -5.37 -0.16 -23.64
N ASN A 173 -4.12 0.28 -23.88
CA ASN A 173 -3.12 -0.47 -24.66
C ASN A 173 -2.26 -1.43 -23.79
N LYS A 174 -2.82 -2.05 -22.74
CA LYS A 174 -2.11 -2.86 -21.74
C LYS A 174 -2.05 -4.36 -22.06
#